data_AF-A0A969YTF8-F1
#
_entry.id   AF-A0A969YTF8-F1
#
_cell.length_a   1.000
_cell.length_b   1.000
_cell.length_c   1.000
_cell.angle_alpha   90.00
_cell.angle_beta   90.00
_cell.angle_gamma   90.00
#
_symmetry.space_group_name_H-M   'P 1'
#
loop_
_entity.id
_entity.type
_entity.pdbx_description
1 polymer ?
#
loop_
_entity_poly.entity_id
_entity_poly.type
_entity_poly.pdbx_seq_one_letter_code
_entity_poly.pdbx_strand_id
1 'polypeptide(L)'
;MSDFHAAAWMVPLESGLKKKHIVKVLALLPEDCELVPFEIHESNSSAYGFATTEVIDEENGLESIIDLLGPVVDDWTNESSHCTYALPGGKKVYIGCDFRTVMIGTAKERK
;
A
#
# COMPACT_ATOMS: atom_id res chain seq x y z
N MET A 1 5.52 17.20 9.95
CA MET A 1 4.20 16.52 9.97
C MET A 1 4.15 15.63 8.75
N SER A 2 3.68 14.39 8.90
CA SER A 2 3.60 13.50 7.74
C SER A 2 2.50 13.97 6.79
N ASP A 3 2.75 13.86 5.48
CA ASP A 3 1.83 14.27 4.43
C ASP A 3 0.85 13.16 4.01
N PHE A 4 1.06 11.93 4.49
CA PHE A 4 0.27 10.77 4.08
C PHE A 4 -0.86 10.48 5.05
N HIS A 5 -1.96 10.01 4.48
CA HIS A 5 -3.18 9.67 5.20
C HIS A 5 -3.49 8.18 5.10
N ALA A 6 -2.83 7.48 4.17
CA ALA A 6 -2.76 6.04 4.16
C ALA A 6 -1.36 5.61 3.72
N ALA A 7 -0.89 4.49 4.26
CA ALA A 7 0.39 3.92 3.88
C ALA A 7 0.29 2.40 3.86
N ALA A 8 0.86 1.77 2.84
CA ALA A 8 0.86 0.34 2.64
C ALA A 8 2.25 -0.19 2.27
N TRP A 9 2.46 -1.47 2.55
CA TRP A 9 3.63 -2.20 2.11
C TRP A 9 3.24 -3.49 1.41
N MET A 10 3.74 -3.66 0.20
CA MET A 10 3.49 -4.79 -0.67
C MET A 10 4.52 -5.90 -0.48
N VAL A 11 4.03 -7.14 -0.45
CA VAL A 11 4.80 -8.37 -0.27
C VAL A 11 4.33 -9.43 -1.25
N PRO A 12 5.19 -10.41 -1.62
CA PRO A 12 4.75 -11.56 -2.41
C PRO A 12 3.66 -12.34 -1.68
N LEU A 13 2.73 -12.98 -2.41
CA LEU A 13 1.62 -13.77 -1.83
C LEU A 13 2.06 -14.82 -0.79
N GLU A 14 3.22 -15.43 -1.00
CA GLU A 14 3.76 -16.47 -0.11
C GLU A 14 4.43 -15.89 1.15
N SER A 15 4.47 -14.57 1.30
CA SER A 15 5.16 -13.88 2.39
C SER A 15 4.22 -12.93 3.14
N GLY A 16 4.40 -12.84 4.45
CA GLY A 16 3.76 -11.80 5.26
C GLY A 16 4.62 -10.54 5.42
N LEU A 17 4.05 -9.54 6.10
CA LEU A 17 4.82 -8.39 6.57
C LEU A 17 5.84 -8.79 7.64
N LYS A 18 7.01 -8.13 7.58
CA LYS A 18 7.99 -8.17 8.67
C LYS A 18 7.80 -6.95 9.55
N LYS A 19 8.17 -7.04 10.83
CA LYS A 19 8.14 -5.91 11.78
C LYS A 19 8.74 -4.63 11.21
N LYS A 20 9.87 -4.73 10.48
CA LYS A 20 10.52 -3.58 9.83
C LYS A 20 9.62 -2.86 8.82
N HIS A 21 8.71 -3.57 8.13
CA HIS A 21 7.78 -2.97 7.17
C HIS A 21 6.68 -2.22 7.90
N ILE A 22 6.10 -2.83 8.94
CA ILE A 22 5.07 -2.20 9.78
C ILE A 22 5.60 -0.89 10.36
N VAL A 23 6.80 -0.90 10.95
CA VAL A 23 7.42 0.30 11.52
C VAL A 23 7.63 1.39 10.45
N LYS A 24 8.04 1.02 9.22
CA LYS A 24 8.17 1.98 8.12
C LYS A 24 6.83 2.59 7.73
N VAL A 25 5.78 1.77 7.60
CA VAL A 25 4.43 2.23 7.26
C VAL A 25 3.91 3.19 8.33
N LEU A 26 4.03 2.83 9.61
CA LEU A 26 3.57 3.68 10.71
C LEU A 26 4.36 5.00 10.80
N ALA A 27 5.66 4.99 10.49
CA ALA A 27 6.47 6.22 10.47
C ALA A 27 6.07 7.21 9.36
N LEU A 28 5.27 6.78 8.38
CA LEU A 28 4.73 7.63 7.32
C LEU A 28 3.37 8.22 7.68
N LEU A 29 2.79 7.90 8.83
CA LEU A 29 1.48 8.41 9.22
C LEU A 29 1.63 9.47 10.32
N PRO A 30 0.60 10.31 10.54
CA PRO A 30 0.61 11.27 11.65
C PRO A 30 0.79 10.57 13.01
N GLU A 31 1.54 11.15 13.93
CA GLU A 31 1.80 10.53 15.25
C GLU A 31 0.54 10.44 16.12
N ASP A 32 -0.27 11.51 16.12
CA ASP A 32 -1.49 11.62 16.93
C ASP A 32 -2.73 11.40 16.05
N CYS A 33 -2.95 10.18 15.57
CA CYS A 33 -4.14 9.81 14.81
C CYS A 33 -4.66 8.41 15.15
N GLU A 34 -5.94 8.17 14.85
CA GLU A 34 -6.52 6.84 14.86
C GLU A 34 -6.30 6.16 13.51
N LEU A 35 -5.90 4.89 13.55
CA LEU A 35 -5.53 4.11 12.37
C LEU A 35 -6.46 2.92 12.18
N VAL A 36 -6.90 2.74 10.94
CA VAL A 36 -7.68 1.59 10.48
C VAL A 36 -6.78 0.72 9.61
N PRO A 37 -6.55 -0.56 9.97
CA PRO A 37 -5.77 -1.48 9.14
C PRO A 37 -6.56 -1.88 7.89
N PHE A 38 -5.84 -2.13 6.80
CA PHE A 38 -6.42 -2.66 5.57
C PHE A 38 -5.46 -3.60 4.84
N GLU A 39 -6.03 -4.45 3.98
CA GLU A 39 -5.30 -5.38 3.14
C GLU A 39 -5.90 -5.45 1.73
N ILE A 40 -5.03 -5.68 0.75
CA ILE A 40 -5.37 -5.85 -0.66
C ILE A 40 -4.68 -7.13 -1.12
N HIS A 41 -5.45 -8.04 -1.71
CA HIS A 41 -4.97 -9.35 -2.16
C HIS A 41 -5.26 -9.52 -3.64
N GLU A 42 -4.20 -9.62 -4.44
CA GLU A 42 -4.29 -9.76 -5.89
C GLU A 42 -3.52 -10.99 -6.37
N SER A 43 -3.54 -11.24 -7.68
CA SER A 43 -3.07 -12.49 -8.29
C SER A 43 -1.59 -12.81 -8.02
N ASN A 44 -0.77 -11.77 -7.79
CA ASN A 44 0.69 -11.89 -7.68
C ASN A 44 1.24 -11.44 -6.33
N SER A 45 0.53 -10.58 -5.61
CA SER A 45 1.05 -9.97 -4.39
C SER A 45 -0.05 -9.59 -3.41
N SER A 46 0.34 -9.15 -2.22
CA SER A 46 -0.57 -8.58 -1.24
C SER A 46 0.02 -7.30 -0.68
N ALA A 47 -0.81 -6.30 -0.46
CA ALA A 47 -0.45 -5.09 0.25
C ALA A 47 -1.17 -5.02 1.58
N TYR A 48 -0.44 -4.59 2.60
CA TYR A 48 -0.93 -4.44 3.96
C TYR A 48 -0.62 -3.03 4.42
N GLY A 49 -1.61 -2.34 4.96
CA GLY A 49 -1.48 -0.92 5.28
C GLY A 49 -2.34 -0.45 6.44
N PHE A 50 -2.19 0.83 6.72
CA PHE A 50 -2.99 1.56 7.69
C PHE A 50 -3.45 2.88 7.05
N ALA A 51 -4.69 3.24 7.28
CA ALA A 51 -5.29 4.52 6.89
C ALA A 51 -5.73 5.29 8.13
N THR A 52 -5.67 6.61 8.09
CA THR A 52 -6.26 7.44 9.14
C THR A 52 -7.79 7.40 9.07
N THR A 53 -8.46 7.54 10.20
CA THR A 53 -9.94 7.63 10.23
C THR A 53 -10.47 8.76 9.35
N GLU A 54 -9.73 9.87 9.22
CA GLU A 54 -10.07 10.95 8.29
C GLU A 54 -10.33 10.50 6.85
N VAL A 55 -9.58 9.51 6.35
CA VAL A 55 -9.78 8.98 4.99
C VAL A 55 -10.94 8.00 4.93
N ILE A 56 -11.14 7.24 6.00
CA ILE A 56 -12.18 6.20 6.07
C ILE A 56 -13.58 6.80 6.22
N ASP A 57 -13.68 7.94 6.90
CA ASP A 57 -14.95 8.65 7.12
C ASP A 57 -15.44 9.41 5.87
N GLU A 58 -14.63 9.51 4.83
CA GLU A 58 -15.04 10.03 3.52
C GLU A 58 -15.90 8.99 2.75
N GLU A 59 -16.74 9.47 1.82
CA GLU A 59 -17.58 8.61 0.99
C GLU A 59 -16.73 7.60 0.21
N ASN A 60 -16.95 6.30 0.45
CA ASN A 60 -16.18 5.19 -0.10
C ASN A 60 -14.68 5.23 0.25
N GLY A 61 -14.31 5.73 1.44
CA GLY A 61 -12.93 5.95 1.85
C GLY A 61 -11.99 4.74 1.67
N LEU A 62 -12.34 3.61 2.28
CA LEU A 62 -11.54 2.38 2.17
C LEU A 62 -11.58 1.78 0.76
N GLU A 63 -12.76 1.74 0.14
CA GLU A 63 -12.92 1.25 -1.24
C GLU A 63 -12.07 2.07 -2.22
N SER A 64 -12.00 3.39 -2.05
CA SER A 64 -11.18 4.27 -2.88
C SER A 64 -9.69 3.95 -2.79
N ILE A 65 -9.21 3.51 -1.62
CA ILE A 65 -7.82 3.03 -1.46
C ILE A 65 -7.62 1.71 -2.21
N ILE A 66 -8.58 0.78 -2.08
CA ILE A 66 -8.52 -0.53 -2.71
C ILE A 66 -8.59 -0.40 -4.23
N ASP A 67 -9.51 0.39 -4.76
CA ASP A 67 -9.68 0.63 -6.20
C ASP A 67 -8.42 1.28 -6.81
N LEU A 68 -7.78 2.18 -6.06
CA LEU A 68 -6.57 2.87 -6.51
C LEU A 68 -5.33 1.97 -6.48
N LEU A 69 -5.17 1.17 -5.43
CA LEU A 69 -3.97 0.36 -5.21
C LEU A 69 -4.10 -1.07 -5.76
N GLY A 70 -5.31 -1.60 -5.94
CA GLY A 70 -5.57 -2.95 -6.46
C GLY A 70 -4.81 -3.24 -7.76
N PRO A 71 -4.94 -2.43 -8.82
CA PRO A 71 -4.20 -2.63 -10.06
C PRO A 71 -2.68 -2.63 -9.88
N VAL A 72 -2.18 -1.79 -8.96
CA VAL A 72 -0.76 -1.67 -8.63
C VAL A 72 -0.27 -2.92 -7.88
N VAL A 73 -1.11 -3.51 -7.03
CA VAL A 73 -0.83 -4.75 -6.29
C VAL A 73 -0.92 -5.98 -7.21
N ASP A 74 -1.79 -5.96 -8.21
CA ASP A 74 -1.91 -7.04 -9.21
C ASP A 74 -0.72 -7.04 -10.19
N ASP A 75 -0.35 -5.86 -10.68
CA ASP A 75 0.79 -5.65 -11.59
C ASP A 75 1.66 -4.45 -11.20
N TRP A 76 2.82 -4.75 -10.61
CA TRP A 76 3.81 -3.76 -10.17
C TRP A 76 4.97 -3.60 -11.16
N THR A 77 4.97 -4.31 -12.30
CA THR A 77 6.15 -4.37 -13.19
C THR A 77 6.58 -2.99 -13.73
N ASN A 78 5.65 -2.04 -13.79
CA ASN A 78 5.87 -0.68 -14.28
C ASN A 78 6.11 0.37 -13.17
N GLU A 79 6.09 -0.04 -11.89
CA GLU A 79 6.12 0.87 -10.75
C GLU A 79 7.48 0.90 -10.04
N SER A 80 7.85 2.09 -9.53
CA SER A 80 9.05 2.27 -8.72
C SER A 80 8.93 1.50 -7.40
N SER A 81 10.03 1.18 -6.71
CA SER A 81 9.99 0.48 -5.40
C SER A 81 9.13 1.15 -4.31
N HIS A 82 8.73 2.40 -4.53
CA HIS A 82 7.82 3.17 -3.72
C HIS A 82 7.09 4.17 -4.60
N CYS A 83 5.78 4.31 -4.39
CA CYS A 83 4.91 5.19 -5.14
C CYS A 83 4.01 5.99 -4.18
N THR A 84 3.62 7.17 -4.63
CA THR A 84 2.67 8.04 -3.93
C THR A 84 1.53 8.34 -4.88
N TYR A 85 0.30 8.12 -4.42
CA TYR A 85 -0.91 8.43 -5.18
C TYR A 85 -1.76 9.45 -4.43
N ALA A 86 -2.56 10.19 -5.18
CA ALA A 86 -3.57 11.08 -4.62
C ALA A 86 -4.90 10.33 -4.54
N LEU A 87 -5.46 10.30 -3.35
CA LEU A 87 -6.85 9.91 -3.10
C LEU A 87 -7.79 11.07 -3.46
N PRO A 88 -9.10 10.81 -3.59
CA PRO A 88 -10.12 11.85 -3.58
C PRO A 88 -9.89 12.86 -2.44
N GLY A 89 -10.30 14.12 -2.64
CA GLY A 89 -10.11 15.18 -1.63
C GLY A 89 -8.66 15.69 -1.48
N GLY A 90 -7.71 15.20 -2.28
CA GLY A 90 -6.31 15.63 -2.24
C GLY A 90 -5.48 14.96 -1.14
N LYS A 91 -6.04 13.94 -0.48
CA LYS A 91 -5.36 13.10 0.49
C LYS A 91 -4.29 12.26 -0.24
N LYS A 92 -3.22 11.87 0.46
CA LYS A 92 -2.09 11.14 -0.13
C LYS A 92 -1.99 9.74 0.43
N VAL A 93 -1.79 8.76 -0.45
CA VAL A 93 -1.47 7.38 -0.07
C VAL A 93 -0.06 7.02 -0.52
N TYR A 94 0.66 6.33 0.35
CA TYR A 94 1.97 5.75 0.04
C TYR A 94 1.84 4.23 -0.11
N ILE A 95 2.51 3.65 -1.10
CA ILE A 95 2.72 2.21 -1.18
C ILE A 95 4.18 1.92 -1.49
N GLY A 96 4.81 1.05 -0.70
CA GLY A 96 6.20 0.63 -0.87
C GLY A 96 6.33 -0.89 -1.04
N CYS A 97 7.43 -1.34 -1.63
CA CYS A 97 7.76 -2.77 -1.75
C CYS A 97 9.26 -3.01 -1.55
N ASP A 98 9.63 -4.23 -1.13
CA ASP A 98 11.04 -4.66 -1.16
C ASP A 98 11.39 -5.10 -2.60
N PHE A 99 12.62 -4.82 -3.08
CA PHE A 99 13.10 -5.19 -4.43
C PHE A 99 12.89 -6.68 -4.81
N ARG A 100 12.83 -7.58 -3.81
CA ARG A 100 12.53 -9.00 -4.05
C ARG A 100 11.10 -9.26 -4.50
N THR A 101 10.15 -8.41 -4.10
CA THR A 101 8.76 -8.47 -4.56
C THR A 101 8.69 -8.19 -6.07
N VAL A 102 9.51 -7.24 -6.55
CA VAL A 102 9.61 -6.87 -7.98
C VAL A 102 10.19 -8.01 -8.84
N MET A 103 11.15 -8.76 -8.31
CA MET A 103 11.85 -9.84 -9.04
C MET A 103 11.02 -11.12 -9.25
N ILE A 104 9.99 -11.36 -8.44
CA ILE A 104 9.13 -12.55 -8.59
C ILE A 104 8.10 -12.36 -9.72
N GLY A 105 7.55 -11.15 -9.87
CA GLY A 105 6.60 -10.83 -10.95
C GLY A 105 7.23 -10.96 -12.35
N THR A 106 8.44 -10.42 -12.53
CA THR A 106 9.18 -10.47 -13.81
C THR A 106 9.66 -11.87 -14.22
N ALA A 107 9.68 -12.83 -13.29
CA ALA A 107 10.06 -14.21 -13.59
C ALA A 107 8.92 -15.02 -14.24
N LYS A 108 7.65 -14.62 -14.05
CA LYS A 108 6.49 -15.31 -14.64
C LYS A 108 6.28 -15.00 -16.13
N GLU A 109 6.72 -13.85 -16.63
CA GLU A 109 6.59 -13.48 -18.06
C GLU A 109 7.65 -14.11 -18.98
N ARG A 110 8.61 -14.85 -18.43
CA ARG A 110 9.70 -15.51 -19.20
C ARG A 110 9.50 -17.01 -19.40
N LYS A 111 8.28 -17.53 -19.30
CA LYS A 111 7.98 -18.95 -19.57
C LYS A 111 6.94 -19.11 -20.66
#